data_AF-A0A535BGU5-F1
#
_entry.id   AF-A0A535BGU5-F1
#
_cell.length_a   1.000
_cell.length_b   1.000
_cell.length_c   1.000
_cell.angle_alpha   90.00
_cell.angle_beta   90.00
_cell.angle_gamma   90.00
#
_symmetry.space_group_name_H-M   'P 1'
#
loop_
_entity.id
_entity.type
_entity.pdbx_description
1 polymer ?
#
loop_
_entity_poly.entity_id
_entity_poly.type
_entity_poly.pdbx_seq_one_letter_code
_entity_poly.pdbx_strand_id
1 'polypeptide(L)'
;MARYDENRVPRGTSRRWEVLMSEDQGERSPARRRRAIDVCAEHRILREIPDALLREMPLLDEGTTLERRHEYLDLHDPARADFRAEGGEVVKPGQRVIARTD
;
A
#
# COMPACT_ATOMS: atom_id res chain seq x y z
N MET A 1 10.62 -14.11 46.87
CA MET A 1 11.79 -13.71 46.06
C MET A 1 12.07 -14.84 45.09
N ALA A 2 11.79 -14.63 43.80
CA ALA A 2 11.87 -15.67 42.78
C ALA A 2 13.30 -15.75 42.21
N ARG A 3 13.93 -16.91 42.35
CA ARG A 3 15.15 -17.29 41.64
C ARG A 3 14.83 -17.37 40.14
N TYR A 4 15.60 -16.66 39.32
CA TYR A 4 15.66 -16.93 37.89
C TYR A 4 16.92 -17.74 37.59
N ASP A 5 16.68 -18.80 36.83
CA ASP A 5 17.56 -19.90 36.48
C ASP A 5 18.80 -19.43 35.68
N GLU A 6 19.96 -19.92 36.10
CA GLU A 6 21.27 -19.69 35.47
C GLU A 6 21.40 -20.52 34.19
N ASN A 7 20.90 -20.03 33.05
CA ASN A 7 21.26 -20.60 31.75
C ASN A 7 22.31 -19.74 31.03
N ARG A 8 23.57 -20.19 31.16
CA ARG A 8 24.72 -19.72 30.37
C ARG A 8 24.47 -19.96 28.88
N VAL A 9 24.33 -18.88 28.12
CA VAL A 9 24.35 -18.91 26.65
C VAL A 9 25.73 -19.34 26.15
N PRO A 10 25.85 -20.36 25.27
CA PRO A 10 27.12 -20.73 24.66
C PRO A 10 27.59 -19.64 23.68
N ARG A 11 28.84 -19.22 23.82
CA ARG A 11 29.54 -18.33 22.89
C ARG A 11 29.95 -19.13 21.65
N GLY A 12 29.10 -19.14 20.63
CA GLY A 12 29.38 -19.74 19.32
C GLY A 12 28.97 -18.79 18.21
N THR A 13 29.97 -18.23 17.52
CA THR A 13 29.96 -17.43 16.27
C THR A 13 28.60 -16.87 15.83
N SER A 14 28.46 -15.55 15.95
CA SER A 14 27.37 -14.71 15.47
C SER A 14 26.98 -15.01 14.01
N ARG A 15 26.09 -15.98 13.81
CA ARG A 15 25.24 -16.05 12.62
C ARG A 15 24.22 -14.94 12.75
N ARG A 16 24.68 -13.75 12.35
CA ARG A 16 23.89 -12.58 12.02
C ARG A 16 22.66 -13.08 11.26
N TRP A 17 21.48 -12.78 11.80
CA TRP A 17 20.23 -12.97 11.08
C TRP A 17 20.36 -12.19 9.76
N GLU A 18 20.69 -12.91 8.69
CA GLU A 18 20.50 -12.44 7.34
C GLU A 18 18.98 -12.41 7.16
N VAL A 19 18.40 -11.26 7.47
CA VAL A 19 17.10 -10.88 6.94
C VAL A 19 17.32 -10.84 5.43
N LEU A 20 17.04 -11.96 4.76
CA LEU A 20 16.79 -11.99 3.33
C LEU A 20 15.64 -11.03 3.10
N MET A 21 15.97 -9.78 2.77
CA MET A 21 15.08 -8.92 2.02
C MET A 21 14.76 -9.74 0.78
N SER A 22 13.54 -10.28 0.72
CA SER A 22 13.05 -10.90 -0.50
C SER A 22 13.06 -9.80 -1.56
N GLU A 23 14.11 -9.81 -2.36
CA GLU A 23 14.21 -9.10 -3.63
C GLU A 23 13.25 -9.75 -4.62
N ASP A 24 11.97 -9.82 -4.29
CA ASP A 24 10.93 -9.98 -5.30
C ASP A 24 10.71 -8.60 -5.96
N GLN A 25 11.81 -8.03 -6.47
CA GLN A 25 11.78 -7.27 -7.71
C GLN A 25 11.59 -8.29 -8.83
N GLY A 26 10.50 -9.05 -8.76
CA GLY A 26 10.01 -9.82 -9.88
C GLY A 26 9.79 -8.80 -10.98
N GLU A 27 10.51 -8.98 -12.08
CA GLU A 27 10.34 -8.27 -13.34
C GLU A 27 8.85 -8.29 -13.70
N ARG A 28 8.10 -7.28 -13.22
CA ARG A 28 6.70 -7.09 -13.59
C ARG A 28 6.74 -6.72 -15.07
N SER A 29 6.58 -7.73 -15.92
CA SER A 29 5.89 -7.61 -17.22
C SER A 29 4.89 -6.47 -17.08
N PRO A 30 4.82 -5.44 -17.96
CA PRO A 30 4.06 -4.22 -17.70
C PRO A 30 2.64 -4.58 -17.32
N ALA A 31 2.43 -4.71 -16.01
CA ALA A 31 1.23 -5.32 -15.50
C ALA A 31 0.17 -4.29 -15.81
N ARG A 32 -0.89 -4.72 -16.49
CA ARG A 32 -2.03 -3.86 -16.80
C ARG A 32 -2.29 -2.99 -15.56
N ARG A 33 -2.12 -1.66 -15.71
CA ARG A 33 -2.29 -0.71 -14.61
C ARG A 33 -3.66 -0.98 -13.99
N ARG A 34 -3.69 -1.31 -12.70
CA ARG A 34 -4.95 -1.60 -12.00
C ARG A 34 -5.82 -0.36 -11.99
N ARG A 35 -7.13 -0.55 -12.01
CA ARG A 35 -8.13 0.51 -12.03
C ARG A 35 -9.06 0.39 -10.82
N ALA A 36 -9.76 1.48 -10.50
CA ALA A 36 -10.75 1.48 -9.43
C ALA A 36 -11.85 0.42 -9.64
N ILE A 37 -12.22 0.15 -10.90
CA ILE A 37 -13.21 -0.90 -11.23
C ILE A 37 -12.76 -2.29 -10.79
N ASP A 38 -11.45 -2.57 -10.73
CA ASP A 38 -10.94 -3.89 -10.35
C ASP A 38 -11.17 -4.18 -8.85
N VAL A 39 -11.44 -3.15 -8.03
CA VAL A 39 -11.65 -3.25 -6.57
C VAL A 39 -13.04 -2.74 -6.13
N CYS A 40 -13.94 -2.40 -7.06
CA CYS A 40 -15.21 -1.77 -6.74
C CYS A 40 -16.16 -2.65 -5.90
N ALA A 41 -16.07 -3.97 -6.06
CA ALA A 41 -16.89 -4.91 -5.31
C ALA A 41 -16.51 -4.94 -3.81
N GLU A 42 -15.22 -4.73 -3.51
CA GLU A 42 -14.64 -4.75 -2.15
C GLU A 42 -14.97 -3.47 -1.37
N HIS A 43 -15.09 -2.33 -2.05
CA HIS A 43 -15.21 -1.02 -1.40
C HIS A 43 -16.56 -0.36 -1.67
N ARG A 44 -17.37 -0.18 -0.61
CA ARG A 44 -18.72 0.41 -0.71
C ARG A 44 -18.73 1.79 -1.35
N ILE A 45 -17.73 2.63 -1.07
CA ILE A 45 -17.63 3.99 -1.60
C ILE A 45 -17.54 4.02 -3.13
N LEU A 46 -16.96 2.99 -3.74
CA LEU A 46 -16.85 2.91 -5.20
C LEU A 46 -18.17 2.54 -5.87
N ARG A 47 -19.12 1.96 -5.12
CA ARG A 47 -20.43 1.54 -5.69
C ARG A 47 -21.32 2.72 -6.07
N GLU A 48 -21.07 3.90 -5.52
CA GLU A 48 -21.79 5.13 -5.85
C GLU A 48 -21.20 5.82 -7.10
N ILE A 49 -20.05 5.34 -7.59
CA ILE A 49 -19.37 5.88 -8.77
C ILE A 49 -19.72 5.00 -9.99
N PRO A 50 -20.08 5.60 -11.14
CA PRO A 50 -20.41 4.82 -12.33
C PRO A 50 -19.21 4.04 -12.87
N ASP A 51 -19.43 2.81 -13.32
CA ASP A 51 -18.39 1.92 -13.85
C ASP A 51 -17.54 2.56 -14.96
N ALA A 52 -18.15 3.40 -15.80
CA ALA A 52 -17.44 4.12 -16.85
C ALA A 52 -16.32 5.00 -16.27
N LEU A 53 -16.59 5.70 -15.16
CA LEU A 53 -15.62 6.54 -14.48
C LEU A 53 -14.59 5.70 -13.72
N LEU A 54 -15.02 4.61 -13.06
CA LEU A 54 -14.13 3.69 -12.35
C LEU A 54 -13.09 3.02 -13.27
N ARG A 55 -13.38 2.86 -14.57
CA ARG A 55 -12.42 2.34 -15.56
C ARG A 55 -11.31 3.33 -15.89
N GLU A 56 -11.58 4.62 -15.78
CA GLU A 56 -10.61 5.69 -16.06
C GLU A 56 -9.72 5.97 -14.84
N MET A 57 -10.26 5.79 -13.64
CA MET A 57 -9.56 6.05 -12.37
C MET A 57 -8.47 4.99 -12.10
N PRO A 58 -7.16 5.32 -12.12
CA PRO A 58 -6.10 4.38 -11.81
C PRO A 58 -6.03 4.07 -10.32
N LEU A 59 -5.83 2.80 -9.99
CA LEU A 59 -5.42 2.36 -8.66
C LEU A 59 -3.89 2.45 -8.59
N LEU A 60 -3.37 3.24 -7.66
CA LEU A 60 -1.95 3.49 -7.52
C LEU A 60 -1.24 2.28 -6.87
N ASP A 61 -0.06 1.95 -7.38
CA ASP A 61 0.80 0.96 -6.76
C ASP A 61 1.44 1.52 -5.47
N GLU A 62 1.80 0.63 -4.57
CA GLU A 62 2.59 0.95 -3.37
C GLU A 62 3.90 1.65 -3.77
N GLY A 63 4.33 2.64 -2.99
CA GLY A 63 5.53 3.42 -3.30
C GLY A 63 5.30 4.54 -4.32
N THR A 64 4.12 4.65 -4.94
CA THR A 64 3.80 5.77 -5.83
C THR A 64 3.79 7.08 -5.05
N THR A 65 4.54 8.07 -5.53
CA THR A 65 4.50 9.44 -4.99
C THR A 65 3.26 10.17 -5.51
N LEU A 66 2.48 10.74 -4.60
CA LEU A 66 1.30 11.53 -4.94
C LEU A 66 1.71 12.90 -5.49
N GLU A 67 1.04 13.30 -6.55
CA GLU A 67 1.24 14.58 -7.20
C GLU A 67 0.61 15.69 -6.37
N ARG A 68 1.34 16.77 -6.21
CA ARG A 68 0.87 17.95 -5.48
C ARG A 68 -0.43 18.46 -6.10
N ARG A 69 -1.40 18.80 -5.24
CA ARG A 69 -2.69 19.40 -5.58
C ARG A 69 -3.63 18.51 -6.39
N HIS A 70 -3.30 17.25 -6.62
CA HIS A 70 -4.21 16.26 -7.22
C HIS A 70 -5.15 15.65 -6.17
N GLU A 71 -6.31 15.19 -6.63
CA GLU A 71 -7.32 14.55 -5.81
C GLU A 71 -7.17 13.02 -5.85
N TYR A 72 -7.24 12.43 -4.67
CA TYR A 72 -7.05 11.01 -4.45
C TYR A 72 -8.16 10.47 -3.55
N LEU A 73 -8.44 9.18 -3.73
CA LEU A 73 -9.35 8.43 -2.90
C LEU A 73 -8.60 7.39 -2.07
N ASP A 74 -8.57 7.53 -0.74
CA ASP A 74 -8.06 6.50 0.16
C ASP A 74 -9.17 5.49 0.50
N LEU A 75 -8.98 4.25 0.06
CA LEU A 75 -9.92 3.16 0.29
C LEU A 75 -9.74 2.47 1.64
N HIS A 76 -8.65 2.76 2.36
CA HIS A 76 -8.40 2.22 3.69
C HIS A 76 -9.19 2.99 4.76
N ASP A 77 -9.32 4.31 4.62
CA ASP A 77 -10.05 5.18 5.56
C ASP A 77 -11.26 5.84 4.88
N PRO A 78 -12.46 5.22 4.97
CA PRO A 78 -13.66 5.76 4.34
C PRO A 78 -14.11 7.11 4.92
N ALA A 79 -13.65 7.51 6.11
CA ALA A 79 -13.96 8.83 6.67
C ALA A 79 -13.09 9.95 6.06
N ARG A 80 -11.95 9.60 5.48
CA ARG A 80 -11.01 10.51 4.79
C ARG A 80 -10.91 10.18 3.29
N ALA A 81 -11.98 9.61 2.75
CA ALA A 81 -11.89 8.95 1.48
C ALA A 81 -11.39 9.89 0.38
N ASP A 82 -12.00 11.06 0.17
CA ASP A 82 -11.47 12.06 -0.74
C ASP A 82 -10.47 12.99 -0.03
N PHE A 83 -9.26 13.11 -0.59
CA PHE A 83 -8.26 14.05 -0.11
C PHE A 83 -7.46 14.64 -1.26
N ARG A 84 -6.97 15.86 -1.04
CA ARG A 84 -6.04 16.53 -1.95
C ARG A 84 -4.63 16.37 -1.42
N ALA A 85 -3.72 15.80 -2.22
CA ALA A 85 -2.34 15.65 -1.82
C ALA A 85 -1.61 17.00 -1.80
N GLU A 86 -0.73 17.19 -0.83
CA GLU A 86 0.18 18.34 -0.76
C GLU A 86 1.46 18.11 -1.58
N GLY A 87 1.73 16.85 -1.93
CA GLY A 87 2.86 16.43 -2.76
C GLY A 87 4.01 15.88 -1.94
N GLY A 88 4.62 14.80 -2.42
CA GLY A 88 5.69 14.08 -1.70
C GLY A 88 5.18 13.02 -0.73
N GLU A 89 3.87 12.91 -0.55
CA GLU A 89 3.24 11.76 0.08
C GLU A 89 3.44 10.50 -0.78
N VAL A 90 3.52 9.34 -0.14
CA VAL A 90 3.75 8.06 -0.81
C VAL A 90 2.69 7.07 -0.39
N VAL A 91 2.16 6.32 -1.36
CA VAL A 91 1.24 5.21 -1.10
C VAL A 91 1.94 4.16 -0.24
N LYS A 92 1.43 3.93 0.96
CA LYS A 92 2.04 3.01 1.92
C LYS A 92 1.75 1.55 1.56
N PRO A 93 2.57 0.60 2.02
CA PRO A 93 2.26 -0.82 1.89
C PRO A 93 0.89 -1.17 2.46
N GLY A 94 0.07 -1.89 1.70
CA GLY A 94 -1.30 -2.24 2.06
C GLY A 94 -2.33 -1.10 1.94
N GLN A 95 -1.90 0.14 1.68
CA GLN A 95 -2.80 1.26 1.41
C GLN A 95 -3.29 1.17 -0.03
N ARG A 96 -4.60 1.37 -0.23
CA ARG A 96 -5.22 1.37 -1.56
C ARG A 96 -5.66 2.78 -1.88
N VAL A 97 -4.95 3.43 -2.81
CA VAL A 97 -5.22 4.81 -3.21
C VAL A 97 -5.58 4.86 -4.68
N ILE A 98 -6.67 5.54 -5.02
CA ILE A 98 -7.10 5.78 -6.40
C ILE A 98 -6.83 7.24 -6.75
N ALA A 99 -6.27 7.52 -7.93
CA ALA A 99 -6.25 8.89 -8.44
C ALA A 99 -7.61 9.23 -9.08
N ARG A 100 -8.19 10.37 -8.71
CA ARG A 100 -9.39 10.86 -9.40
C ARG A 100 -8.97 11.42 -10.75
N THR A 101 -9.82 11.20 -11.74
CA THR A 101 -9.78 12.02 -12.96
C THR A 101 -10.46 13.34 -12.64
N ASP A 102 -9.84 14.44 -13.10
CA ASP A 102 -10.48 15.76 -13.20
C ASP A 102 -11.67 15.70 -14.17
#